data_AF-A0A2A6BIY3-F1
#
_entry.id   AF-A0A2A6BIY3-F1
#
_cell.length_a   1.000
_cell.length_b   1.000
_cell.length_c   1.000
_cell.angle_alpha   90.00
_cell.angle_beta   90.00
_cell.angle_gamma   90.00
#
_symmetry.space_group_name_H-M   'P 1'
#
loop_
_entity.id
_entity.type
_entity.pdbx_description
1 polymer ?
#
loop_
_entity_poly.entity_id
_entity_poly.type
_entity_poly.pdbx_seq_one_letter_code
_entity_poly.pdbx_strand_id
1 'polypeptide(L)'
;MRSVPYRVKLVILTLYCLIILLFCFHYSTTLTCSIERLIHSPLLIPHGNYCVLPYAFEGRKDKESQSRQSVTLVLHISADYIEENTLIEQISNWNGPVSIAVFFDRPKSQINCLEAMLTKISRKNGKAMKGLSLHYYTTNDQCASLLHRSSLCTIEKKNKTIEEIAAYPANVGRNIAREFIKTEFILMADYEHLFSHGFERRMSEIAVRENITATKSVLVYRIFEIDESAKSPKNKTDLASLLSTNKAVVFHDRFYKGGHSIPDLDKWLKNKDKSGDGIAKRNLSMKARSSWEPQFVSPSSIPYHDEQFPYMIRDNTCLRWELCRAGFSLHLVDDLFMFHRGIKTAKDVGKTKQVQSTNKNRFHRALTAFKKRMDATYPSTKEECPTFRA
;
A
#
# COMPACT_ATOMS: atom_id res chain seq x y z
N MET A 1 62.17 -58.77 5.18
CA MET A 1 61.12 -57.77 4.90
C MET A 1 61.52 -56.46 5.53
N ARG A 2 61.88 -55.44 4.74
CA ARG A 2 62.38 -54.14 5.26
C ARG A 2 61.19 -53.36 5.83
N SER A 3 61.25 -53.08 7.14
CA SER A 3 60.27 -52.25 7.84
C SER A 3 60.32 -50.83 7.27
N VAL A 4 59.16 -50.31 6.86
CA VAL A 4 59.03 -48.92 6.44
C VAL A 4 59.43 -48.03 7.64
N PRO A 5 60.42 -47.14 7.49
CA PRO A 5 60.93 -46.33 8.59
C PRO A 5 59.81 -45.47 9.17
N TYR A 6 59.79 -45.35 10.50
CA TYR A 6 58.73 -44.68 11.28
C TYR A 6 58.37 -43.28 10.74
N ARG A 7 59.36 -42.54 10.23
CA ARG A 7 59.15 -41.22 9.60
C ARG A 7 58.22 -41.27 8.37
N VAL A 8 58.28 -42.31 7.55
CA VAL A 8 57.42 -42.46 6.36
C VAL A 8 55.98 -42.79 6.78
N LYS A 9 55.79 -43.60 7.83
CA LYS A 9 54.45 -43.87 8.39
C LYS A 9 53.80 -42.62 8.96
N LEU A 10 54.58 -41.75 9.62
CA LEU A 10 54.10 -40.48 10.17
C LEU A 10 53.68 -39.48 9.07
N VAL A 11 54.42 -39.43 7.96
CA VAL A 11 54.08 -38.59 6.79
C VAL A 11 52.80 -39.08 6.11
N ILE A 12 52.62 -40.40 5.95
CA ILE A 12 51.40 -40.95 5.36
C ILE A 12 50.18 -40.68 6.26
N LEU A 13 50.33 -40.83 7.59
CA LEU A 13 49.24 -40.57 8.54
C LEU A 13 48.84 -39.09 8.54
N THR A 14 49.80 -38.18 8.50
CA THR A 14 49.53 -36.73 8.44
C THR A 14 48.86 -36.32 7.14
N LEU A 15 49.26 -36.87 5.99
CA LEU A 15 48.57 -36.67 4.71
C LEU A 15 47.13 -37.19 4.75
N TYR A 16 46.90 -38.38 5.33
CA TYR A 16 45.54 -38.92 5.49
C TYR A 16 44.66 -38.02 6.37
N CYS A 17 45.18 -37.54 7.50
CA CYS A 17 44.47 -36.59 8.36
C CYS A 17 44.16 -35.28 7.65
N LEU A 18 45.08 -34.76 6.83
CA LEU A 18 44.88 -33.52 6.06
C LEU A 18 43.77 -33.69 5.01
N ILE A 19 43.74 -34.84 4.31
CA ILE A 19 42.70 -35.15 3.32
C ILE A 19 41.33 -35.27 4.01
N ILE A 20 41.26 -35.93 5.16
CA ILE A 20 40.02 -36.03 5.95
C ILE A 20 39.56 -34.64 6.41
N LEU A 21 40.47 -33.79 6.88
CA LEU A 21 40.15 -32.41 7.28
C LEU A 21 39.63 -31.57 6.10
N LEU A 22 40.23 -31.71 4.92
CA LEU A 22 39.78 -31.02 3.70
C LEU A 22 38.41 -31.52 3.24
N PHE A 23 38.16 -32.83 3.30
CA PHE A 23 36.85 -33.42 3.01
C PHE A 23 35.80 -32.94 4.03
N CYS A 24 36.11 -32.94 5.32
CA CYS A 24 35.22 -32.43 6.37
C CYS A 24 34.93 -30.94 6.19
N PHE A 25 35.92 -30.13 5.82
CA PHE A 25 35.73 -28.70 5.55
C PHE A 25 34.88 -28.44 4.31
N HIS A 26 35.10 -29.20 3.22
CA HIS A 26 34.30 -29.11 2.01
C HIS A 26 32.85 -29.59 2.24
N TYR A 27 32.67 -30.67 3.01
CA TYR A 27 31.34 -31.17 3.36
C TYR A 27 30.61 -30.22 4.31
N SER A 28 31.31 -29.63 5.28
CA SER A 28 30.75 -28.62 6.18
C SER A 28 30.33 -27.35 5.44
N THR A 29 31.16 -26.85 4.51
CA THR A 29 30.84 -25.66 3.69
C THR A 29 29.69 -25.89 2.70
N THR A 30 29.61 -27.08 2.09
CA THR A 30 28.49 -27.43 1.20
C THR A 30 27.19 -27.69 1.96
N LEU A 31 27.26 -28.31 3.14
CA LEU A 31 26.10 -28.52 4.01
C LEU A 31 25.58 -27.21 4.61
N THR A 32 26.47 -26.33 5.08
CA THR A 32 26.09 -24.98 5.58
C THR A 32 25.47 -24.12 4.49
N CYS A 33 26.00 -24.13 3.27
CA CYS A 33 25.40 -23.44 2.12
C CYS A 33 24.00 -24.00 1.75
N SER A 34 23.82 -25.33 1.86
CA SER A 34 22.54 -25.99 1.60
C SER A 34 21.49 -25.70 2.68
N ILE A 35 21.92 -25.65 3.95
CA ILE A 35 21.07 -25.29 5.09
C ILE A 35 20.71 -23.79 5.05
N GLU A 36 21.64 -22.90 4.70
CA GLU A 36 21.35 -21.47 4.51
C GLU A 36 20.31 -21.24 3.40
N ARG A 37 20.37 -22.00 2.30
CA ARG A 37 19.35 -21.95 1.23
C ARG A 37 17.98 -22.50 1.65
N LEU A 38 17.93 -23.53 2.49
CA LEU A 38 16.68 -24.06 3.03
C LEU A 38 16.04 -23.12 4.07
N ILE A 39 16.85 -22.44 4.87
CA ILE A 39 16.39 -21.45 5.87
C ILE A 39 15.89 -20.15 5.21
N HIS A 40 16.38 -19.80 4.01
CA HIS A 40 15.99 -18.61 3.25
C HIS A 40 15.03 -18.88 2.08
N SER A 41 14.38 -20.05 2.04
CA SER A 41 13.35 -20.29 1.03
C SER A 41 12.18 -19.33 1.28
N PRO A 42 11.73 -18.57 0.27
CA PRO A 42 10.65 -17.62 0.46
C PRO A 42 9.39 -18.35 0.93
N LEU A 43 8.92 -18.06 2.15
CA LEU A 43 7.74 -18.69 2.71
C LEU A 43 6.49 -18.06 2.10
N LEU A 44 5.73 -18.85 1.35
CA LEU A 44 4.40 -18.47 0.91
C LEU A 44 3.44 -18.52 2.11
N ILE A 45 2.74 -17.42 2.35
CA ILE A 45 1.79 -17.27 3.45
C ILE A 45 0.36 -17.38 2.89
N PRO A 46 -0.50 -18.26 3.42
CA PRO A 46 -1.90 -18.31 3.03
C PRO A 46 -2.68 -17.12 3.59
N HIS A 47 -3.56 -16.53 2.77
CA HIS A 47 -4.46 -15.42 3.13
C HIS A 47 -5.85 -15.67 2.53
N GLY A 48 -6.69 -16.43 3.23
CA GLY A 48 -8.02 -16.81 2.74
C GLY A 48 -7.95 -17.56 1.40
N ASN A 49 -8.54 -16.97 0.35
CA ASN A 49 -8.54 -17.52 -1.03
C ASN A 49 -7.29 -17.14 -1.85
N TYR A 50 -6.33 -16.49 -1.22
CA TYR A 50 -5.11 -15.98 -1.84
C TYR A 50 -3.89 -16.53 -1.12
N CYS A 51 -2.75 -16.47 -1.80
CA CYS A 51 -1.47 -16.69 -1.17
C CYS A 51 -0.53 -15.53 -1.45
N VAL A 52 0.40 -15.33 -0.52
CA VAL A 52 1.25 -14.15 -0.47
C VAL A 52 2.70 -14.59 -0.41
N LEU A 53 3.52 -14.00 -1.27
CA LEU A 53 4.96 -13.96 -1.13
C LEU A 53 5.33 -12.59 -0.52
N PRO A 54 5.51 -12.51 0.81
CA PRO A 54 5.84 -11.26 1.46
C PRO A 54 7.26 -10.84 1.13
N TYR A 55 7.53 -9.53 1.10
CA TYR A 55 8.86 -8.98 0.89
C TYR A 55 9.55 -9.55 -0.37
N ALA A 56 8.76 -9.81 -1.43
CA ALA A 56 9.25 -10.29 -2.71
C ALA A 56 10.28 -9.35 -3.33
N PHE A 57 10.18 -8.06 -3.00
CA PHE A 57 11.23 -7.07 -3.19
C PHE A 57 11.34 -6.19 -1.95
N GLU A 58 12.57 -5.96 -1.48
CA GLU A 58 12.87 -4.94 -0.47
C GLU A 58 13.93 -3.99 -0.99
N GLY A 59 13.62 -2.70 -0.91
CA GLY A 59 14.57 -1.62 -1.09
C GLY A 59 15.60 -1.54 0.04
N ARG A 60 16.63 -0.72 -0.16
CA ARG A 60 17.60 -0.44 0.90
C ARG A 60 16.88 0.17 2.10
N LYS A 61 17.17 -0.40 3.27
CA LYS A 61 16.68 0.08 4.57
C LYS A 61 17.56 1.22 5.06
N ASP A 62 16.97 2.17 5.77
CA ASP A 62 17.71 3.20 6.51
C ASP A 62 16.99 3.57 7.81
N LYS A 63 17.65 4.37 8.66
CA LYS A 63 17.12 4.74 9.98
C LYS A 63 15.77 5.47 9.91
N GLU A 64 15.54 6.31 8.90
CA GLU A 64 14.31 7.11 8.78
C GLU A 64 13.12 6.28 8.29
N SER A 65 13.31 5.39 7.29
CA SER A 65 12.28 4.42 6.86
C SER A 65 11.99 3.33 7.90
N GLN A 66 12.88 3.14 8.87
CA GLN A 66 12.72 2.20 9.97
C GLN A 66 12.16 2.82 11.25
N SER A 67 11.99 4.14 11.32
CA SER A 67 11.42 4.76 12.49
C SER A 67 9.99 4.27 12.69
N ARG A 68 9.69 3.78 13.88
CA ARG A 68 8.34 3.32 14.25
C ARG A 68 7.31 4.45 14.11
N GLN A 69 7.73 5.70 14.24
CA GLN A 69 6.87 6.88 14.18
C GLN A 69 6.68 7.43 12.76
N SER A 70 7.33 6.87 11.74
CA SER A 70 7.08 7.25 10.35
C SER A 70 5.69 6.78 9.90
N VAL A 71 5.14 7.41 8.87
CA VAL A 71 3.92 6.98 8.20
C VAL A 71 4.29 6.08 7.02
N THR A 72 3.80 4.84 7.00
CA THR A 72 3.93 3.98 5.81
C THR A 72 2.82 4.27 4.81
N LEU A 73 3.20 4.55 3.57
CA LEU A 73 2.27 4.60 2.45
C LEU A 73 1.94 3.17 2.02
N VAL A 74 0.69 2.78 2.23
CA VAL A 74 0.14 1.46 1.90
C VAL A 74 -0.59 1.56 0.57
N LEU A 75 -0.09 0.84 -0.42
CA LEU A 75 -0.63 0.82 -1.78
C LEU A 75 -1.01 -0.60 -2.18
N HIS A 76 -1.92 -0.70 -3.14
CA HIS A 76 -2.22 -1.95 -3.82
C HIS A 76 -2.33 -1.70 -5.32
N ILE A 77 -1.92 -2.67 -6.13
CA ILE A 77 -1.98 -2.54 -7.57
C ILE A 77 -2.10 -3.92 -8.24
N SER A 78 -2.68 -4.00 -9.43
CA SER A 78 -2.51 -5.16 -10.30
C SER A 78 -1.23 -5.01 -11.11
N ALA A 79 -0.50 -6.11 -11.30
CA ALA A 79 0.81 -6.11 -11.97
C ALA A 79 0.79 -5.50 -13.39
N ASP A 80 -0.34 -5.49 -14.09
CA ASP A 80 -0.44 -4.89 -15.43
C ASP A 80 -0.40 -3.35 -15.44
N TYR A 81 -0.59 -2.71 -14.29
CA TYR A 81 -0.65 -1.25 -14.16
C TYR A 81 0.62 -0.64 -13.55
N ILE A 82 1.60 -1.46 -13.18
CA ILE A 82 2.85 -0.94 -12.62
C ILE A 82 3.75 -0.44 -13.73
N GLU A 83 4.12 0.82 -13.66
CA GLU A 83 4.97 1.48 -14.66
C GLU A 83 6.22 2.06 -14.00
N GLU A 84 7.35 2.01 -14.72
CA GLU A 84 8.66 2.40 -14.17
C GLU A 84 8.66 3.85 -13.67
N ASN A 85 8.16 4.79 -14.49
CA ASN A 85 8.17 6.21 -14.16
C ASN A 85 7.20 6.54 -13.02
N THR A 86 6.00 5.95 -13.04
CA THR A 86 4.99 6.14 -12.00
C THR A 86 5.48 5.61 -10.67
N LEU A 87 6.14 4.44 -10.64
CA LEU A 87 6.73 3.89 -9.41
C LEU A 87 7.79 4.83 -8.84
N ILE A 88 8.72 5.31 -9.69
CA ILE A 88 9.79 6.23 -9.29
C ILE A 88 9.21 7.54 -8.76
N GLU A 89 8.18 8.09 -9.43
CA GLU A 89 7.54 9.33 -8.99
C GLU A 89 6.85 9.13 -7.64
N GLN A 90 6.09 8.05 -7.48
CA GLN A 90 5.34 7.76 -6.26
C GLN A 90 6.24 7.65 -5.03
N ILE A 91 7.31 6.84 -5.12
CA ILE A 91 8.25 6.65 -4.01
C ILE A 91 9.06 7.92 -3.71
N SER A 92 9.41 8.70 -4.74
CA SER A 92 10.17 9.95 -4.57
C SER A 92 9.30 11.08 -4.01
N ASN A 93 8.03 11.14 -4.38
CA ASN A 93 7.09 12.14 -3.88
C ASN A 93 6.69 11.87 -2.42
N TRP A 94 6.49 10.59 -2.06
CA TRP A 94 6.22 10.21 -0.66
C TRP A 94 7.42 10.46 0.25
N ASN A 95 8.62 10.06 -0.20
CA ASN A 95 9.87 10.21 0.54
C ASN A 95 9.82 9.64 1.97
N GLY A 96 9.23 8.45 2.10
CA GLY A 96 9.10 7.70 3.37
C GLY A 96 8.91 6.20 3.09
N PRO A 97 8.60 5.39 4.11
CA PRO A 97 8.39 3.95 3.89
C PRO A 97 7.13 3.70 3.02
N VAL A 98 7.24 2.78 2.06
CA VAL A 98 6.15 2.41 1.14
C VAL A 98 5.98 0.89 1.14
N SER A 99 4.76 0.41 1.33
CA SER A 99 4.39 -0.99 1.24
C SER A 99 3.36 -1.18 0.13
N ILE A 100 3.66 -2.04 -0.85
CA ILE A 100 2.77 -2.27 -2.00
C ILE A 100 2.43 -3.76 -2.10
N ALA A 101 1.13 -4.08 -2.14
CA ALA A 101 0.66 -5.39 -2.55
C ALA A 101 0.42 -5.43 -4.06
N VAL A 102 1.08 -6.34 -4.76
CA VAL A 102 0.99 -6.51 -6.22
C VAL A 102 0.21 -7.78 -6.54
N PHE A 103 -0.96 -7.61 -7.14
CA PHE A 103 -1.81 -8.71 -7.56
C PHE A 103 -1.44 -9.21 -8.95
N PHE A 104 -1.23 -10.51 -9.06
CA PHE A 104 -0.95 -11.21 -10.30
C PHE A 104 -2.13 -12.08 -10.69
N ASP A 105 -2.75 -11.79 -11.83
CA ASP A 105 -3.74 -12.68 -12.47
C ASP A 105 -3.07 -13.70 -13.40
N ARG A 106 -1.85 -13.39 -13.88
CA ARG A 106 -1.01 -14.23 -14.74
C ARG A 106 0.44 -14.19 -14.22
N PRO A 107 0.72 -14.82 -13.06
CA PRO A 107 1.96 -14.56 -12.32
C PRO A 107 3.24 -14.87 -13.10
N LYS A 108 3.28 -15.95 -13.88
CA LYS A 108 4.50 -16.40 -14.56
C LYS A 108 5.12 -15.36 -15.50
N SER A 109 4.31 -14.65 -16.31
CA SER A 109 4.80 -13.64 -17.25
C SER A 109 5.01 -12.28 -16.59
N GLN A 110 4.06 -11.87 -15.74
CA GLN A 110 4.07 -10.58 -15.07
C GLN A 110 5.21 -10.41 -14.05
N ILE A 111 5.52 -11.45 -13.26
CA ILE A 111 6.57 -11.39 -12.23
C ILE A 111 7.93 -11.12 -12.87
N ASN A 112 8.30 -11.83 -13.94
CA ASN A 112 9.61 -11.64 -14.57
C ASN A 112 9.77 -10.21 -15.11
N CYS A 113 8.69 -9.66 -15.68
CA CYS A 113 8.69 -8.28 -16.18
C CYS A 113 8.84 -7.25 -15.06
N LEU A 114 8.14 -7.45 -13.95
CA LEU A 114 8.28 -6.59 -12.78
C LEU A 114 9.68 -6.69 -12.18
N GLU A 115 10.23 -7.89 -11.98
CA GLU A 115 11.58 -8.07 -11.43
C GLU A 115 12.66 -7.47 -12.34
N ALA A 116 12.53 -7.57 -13.66
CA ALA A 116 13.41 -6.92 -14.63
C ALA A 116 13.34 -5.38 -14.51
N MET A 117 12.13 -4.82 -14.38
CA MET A 117 11.92 -3.39 -14.16
C MET A 117 12.56 -2.94 -12.84
N LEU A 118 12.29 -3.63 -11.73
CA LEU A 118 12.86 -3.32 -10.42
C LEU A 118 14.38 -3.39 -10.39
N THR A 119 14.97 -4.35 -11.12
CA THR A 119 16.43 -4.46 -11.29
C THR A 119 16.98 -3.24 -12.03
N LYS A 120 16.32 -2.80 -13.10
CA LYS A 120 16.69 -1.60 -13.85
C LYS A 120 16.61 -0.35 -12.99
N ILE A 121 15.53 -0.17 -12.23
CA ILE A 121 15.35 0.98 -11.33
C ILE A 121 16.41 0.94 -10.22
N SER A 122 16.67 -0.22 -9.61
CA SER A 122 17.65 -0.35 -8.53
C SER A 122 19.06 0.04 -8.97
N ARG A 123 19.43 -0.22 -10.23
CA ARG A 123 20.73 0.18 -10.81
C ARG A 123 20.81 1.68 -11.11
N LYS A 124 19.76 2.28 -11.67
CA LYS A 124 19.76 3.68 -12.12
C LYS A 124 19.37 4.67 -11.01
N ASN A 125 18.38 4.31 -10.22
CA ASN A 125 17.69 5.15 -9.24
C ASN A 125 17.59 4.45 -7.87
N GLY A 126 18.61 3.69 -7.46
CA GLY A 126 18.57 2.90 -6.23
C GLY A 126 18.29 3.69 -4.95
N LYS A 127 18.54 5.02 -4.94
CA LYS A 127 18.15 5.92 -3.85
C LYS A 127 16.64 6.10 -3.74
N ALA A 128 15.91 6.11 -4.85
CA ALA A 128 14.45 6.26 -4.87
C ALA A 128 13.76 5.01 -4.30
N MET A 129 14.35 3.83 -4.48
CA MET A 129 13.82 2.55 -4.00
C MET A 129 13.94 2.36 -2.47
N LYS A 130 14.48 3.34 -1.76
CA LYS A 130 14.70 3.29 -0.32
C LYS A 130 13.37 3.19 0.43
N GLY A 131 13.28 2.25 1.38
CA GLY A 131 12.06 2.04 2.17
C GLY A 131 10.87 1.42 1.41
N LEU A 132 11.06 0.96 0.16
CA LEU A 132 10.04 0.25 -0.60
C LEU A 132 10.00 -1.24 -0.22
N SER A 133 8.81 -1.76 0.03
CA SER A 133 8.53 -3.20 0.17
C SER A 133 7.42 -3.61 -0.79
N LEU A 134 7.65 -4.66 -1.58
CA LEU A 134 6.62 -5.26 -2.43
C LEU A 134 6.24 -6.65 -1.91
N HIS A 135 4.94 -6.90 -1.88
CA HIS A 135 4.34 -8.17 -1.48
C HIS A 135 3.57 -8.72 -2.68
N TYR A 136 3.97 -9.88 -3.19
CA TYR A 136 3.31 -10.47 -4.35
C TYR A 136 2.17 -11.36 -3.90
N TYR A 137 1.02 -11.29 -4.53
CA TYR A 137 -0.08 -12.18 -4.21
C TYR A 137 -0.89 -12.58 -5.44
N THR A 138 -1.47 -13.77 -5.38
CA THR A 138 -2.32 -14.34 -6.43
C THR A 138 -3.34 -15.29 -5.80
N THR A 139 -4.22 -15.86 -6.61
CA THR A 139 -5.21 -16.85 -6.16
C THR A 139 -4.52 -18.17 -5.80
N ASN A 140 -5.10 -18.93 -4.85
CA ASN A 140 -4.48 -20.15 -4.31
C ASN A 140 -4.09 -21.19 -5.37
N ASP A 141 -4.87 -21.31 -6.45
CA ASP A 141 -4.61 -22.21 -7.57
C ASP A 141 -3.34 -21.86 -8.38
N GLN A 142 -2.90 -20.60 -8.31
CA GLN A 142 -1.72 -20.11 -9.02
C GLN A 142 -0.50 -19.92 -8.11
N CYS A 143 -0.59 -20.33 -6.85
CA CYS A 143 0.37 -19.95 -5.81
C CYS A 143 1.83 -20.34 -6.10
N ALA A 144 2.06 -21.56 -6.62
CA ALA A 144 3.38 -22.04 -6.99
C ALA A 144 4.07 -21.13 -8.04
N SER A 145 3.29 -20.40 -8.83
CA SER A 145 3.81 -19.47 -9.83
C SER A 145 4.47 -18.22 -9.23
N LEU A 146 4.19 -17.88 -7.96
CA LEU A 146 4.86 -16.75 -7.29
C LEU A 146 6.36 -17.02 -7.04
N LEU A 147 6.75 -18.29 -6.94
CA LEU A 147 8.13 -18.72 -6.75
C LEU A 147 8.86 -18.97 -8.08
N HIS A 148 8.12 -18.92 -9.19
CA HIS A 148 8.72 -19.10 -10.52
C HIS A 148 9.66 -17.93 -10.82
N ARG A 149 10.84 -18.25 -11.36
CA ARG A 149 11.85 -17.27 -11.77
C ARG A 149 12.31 -17.61 -13.19
N SER A 150 12.19 -16.65 -14.11
CA SER A 150 12.70 -16.76 -15.48
C SER A 150 13.27 -15.42 -15.93
N SER A 151 14.23 -15.47 -16.85
CA SER A 151 14.87 -14.29 -17.43
C SER A 151 14.07 -13.63 -18.55
N LEU A 152 13.06 -14.31 -19.10
CA LEU A 152 12.25 -13.81 -20.20
C LEU A 152 11.04 -13.05 -19.68
N CYS A 153 11.03 -11.74 -19.95
CA CYS A 153 9.84 -10.89 -19.81
C CYS A 153 9.11 -10.84 -21.16
N THR A 154 7.91 -11.43 -21.20
CA THR A 154 6.96 -11.30 -22.31
C THR A 154 5.75 -10.52 -21.84
N ILE A 155 5.64 -9.26 -22.29
CA ILE A 155 4.50 -8.40 -21.96
C ILE A 155 3.34 -8.78 -22.88
N GLU A 156 2.43 -9.62 -22.39
CA GLU A 156 1.14 -9.84 -23.05
C GLU A 156 0.14 -8.79 -22.59
N LYS A 157 0.09 -7.65 -23.31
CA LYS A 157 -0.98 -6.67 -23.14
C LYS A 157 -2.30 -7.27 -23.63
N LYS A 158 -3.03 -7.88 -22.72
CA LYS A 158 -4.41 -8.33 -22.94
C LYS A 158 -5.35 -7.30 -22.34
N ASN A 159 -6.35 -6.88 -23.10
CA ASN A 159 -7.44 -6.09 -22.54
C ASN A 159 -8.25 -6.96 -21.58
N LYS A 160 -8.35 -6.53 -20.32
CA LYS A 160 -9.15 -7.26 -19.32
C LYS A 160 -10.63 -7.17 -19.65
N THR A 161 -11.35 -8.28 -19.50
CA THR A 161 -12.82 -8.29 -19.56
C THR A 161 -13.41 -7.56 -18.36
N ILE A 162 -14.71 -7.25 -18.41
CA ILE A 162 -15.40 -6.62 -17.27
C ILE A 162 -15.36 -7.53 -16.04
N GLU A 163 -15.47 -8.85 -16.23
CA GLU A 163 -15.41 -9.86 -15.17
C GLU A 163 -14.02 -9.93 -14.54
N GLU A 164 -12.96 -9.92 -15.35
CA GLU A 164 -11.57 -9.90 -14.87
C GLU A 164 -11.30 -8.62 -14.04
N ILE A 165 -11.82 -7.47 -14.45
CA ILE A 165 -11.71 -6.21 -13.69
C ILE A 165 -12.55 -6.26 -12.41
N ALA A 166 -13.78 -6.76 -12.48
CA ALA A 166 -14.68 -6.89 -11.34
C ALA A 166 -14.13 -7.84 -10.25
N ALA A 167 -13.34 -8.83 -10.65
CA ALA A 167 -12.70 -9.79 -9.76
C ALA A 167 -11.47 -9.24 -9.03
N TYR A 168 -11.00 -8.04 -9.35
CA TYR A 168 -9.80 -7.45 -8.72
C TYR A 168 -9.95 -7.36 -7.19
N PRO A 169 -9.06 -7.98 -6.41
CA PRO A 169 -9.21 -8.07 -4.95
C PRO A 169 -8.55 -6.89 -4.23
N ALA A 170 -9.10 -5.69 -4.40
CA ALA A 170 -8.52 -4.45 -3.87
C ALA A 170 -8.35 -4.47 -2.34
N ASN A 171 -9.40 -4.84 -1.58
CA ASN A 171 -9.35 -4.87 -0.11
C ASN A 171 -8.38 -5.92 0.44
N VAL A 172 -8.24 -7.06 -0.24
CA VAL A 172 -7.21 -8.06 0.08
C VAL A 172 -5.83 -7.45 -0.08
N GLY A 173 -5.59 -6.75 -1.19
CA GLY A 173 -4.32 -6.05 -1.43
C GLY A 173 -4.02 -4.99 -0.36
N ARG A 174 -5.02 -4.18 0.04
CA ARG A 174 -4.88 -3.19 1.13
C ARG A 174 -4.47 -3.85 2.44
N ASN A 175 -5.11 -4.97 2.80
CA ASN A 175 -4.82 -5.70 4.03
C ASN A 175 -3.43 -6.35 3.99
N ILE A 176 -3.06 -7.01 2.88
CA ILE A 176 -1.74 -7.62 2.68
C ILE A 176 -0.63 -6.56 2.80
N ALA A 177 -0.75 -5.44 2.07
CA ALA A 177 0.25 -4.39 2.12
C ALA A 177 0.41 -3.81 3.53
N ARG A 178 -0.69 -3.77 4.30
CA ARG A 178 -0.68 -3.32 5.70
C ARG A 178 -0.10 -4.36 6.67
N GLU A 179 -0.31 -5.65 6.47
CA GLU A 179 0.07 -6.70 7.42
C GLU A 179 1.59 -6.75 7.68
N PHE A 180 2.39 -6.40 6.67
CA PHE A 180 3.86 -6.49 6.74
C PHE A 180 4.56 -5.17 7.09
N ILE A 181 3.82 -4.14 7.50
CA ILE A 181 4.45 -2.88 7.92
C ILE A 181 5.04 -2.98 9.32
N LYS A 182 5.95 -2.05 9.65
CA LYS A 182 6.58 -1.95 10.98
C LYS A 182 6.29 -0.64 11.70
N THR A 183 5.64 0.28 11.01
CA THR A 183 5.31 1.62 11.48
C THR A 183 4.03 1.62 12.31
N GLU A 184 3.96 2.59 13.21
CA GLU A 184 2.77 2.87 14.01
C GLU A 184 1.68 3.58 13.20
N PHE A 185 2.05 4.30 12.14
CA PHE A 185 1.11 5.08 11.35
C PHE A 185 1.09 4.64 9.88
N ILE A 186 -0.08 4.72 9.27
CA ILE A 186 -0.30 4.39 7.87
C ILE A 186 -1.11 5.45 7.15
N LEU A 187 -0.91 5.49 5.83
CA LEU A 187 -1.79 6.14 4.89
C LEU A 187 -2.08 5.16 3.76
N MET A 188 -3.35 4.89 3.49
CA MET A 188 -3.76 4.07 2.33
C MET A 188 -4.18 4.98 1.18
N ALA A 189 -3.64 4.74 -0.01
CA ALA A 189 -3.93 5.53 -1.20
C ALA A 189 -3.96 4.67 -2.47
N ASP A 190 -4.48 5.24 -3.55
CA ASP A 190 -4.34 4.69 -4.89
C ASP A 190 -2.93 4.99 -5.43
N TYR A 191 -2.44 4.14 -6.32
CA TYR A 191 -1.04 4.11 -6.79
C TYR A 191 -0.56 5.40 -7.49
N GLU A 192 -1.47 6.24 -7.97
CA GLU A 192 -1.18 7.48 -8.73
C GLU A 192 -1.45 8.75 -7.91
N HIS A 193 -1.78 8.62 -6.62
CA HIS A 193 -1.97 9.77 -5.75
C HIS A 193 -0.64 10.33 -5.25
N LEU A 194 -0.41 11.60 -5.54
CA LEU A 194 0.74 12.37 -5.09
C LEU A 194 0.37 13.27 -3.90
N PHE A 195 1.37 13.79 -3.22
CA PHE A 195 1.24 14.52 -1.96
C PHE A 195 1.99 15.85 -2.01
N SER A 196 1.51 16.83 -1.24
CA SER A 196 2.20 18.09 -1.02
C SER A 196 3.61 17.86 -0.47
N HIS A 197 4.51 18.81 -0.66
CA HIS A 197 5.91 18.63 -0.28
C HIS A 197 6.08 18.44 1.24
N GLY A 198 6.84 17.41 1.65
CA GLY A 198 7.10 17.12 3.06
C GLY A 198 5.92 16.49 3.82
N PHE A 199 4.95 15.91 3.09
CA PHE A 199 3.72 15.36 3.66
C PHE A 199 3.94 14.32 4.75
N GLU A 200 4.73 13.27 4.47
CA GLU A 200 4.98 12.16 5.40
C GLU A 200 5.52 12.69 6.73
N ARG A 201 6.62 13.44 6.69
CA ARG A 201 7.28 13.98 7.88
C ARG A 201 6.36 14.90 8.69
N ARG A 202 5.60 15.76 8.02
CA ARG A 202 4.67 16.67 8.70
C ARG A 202 3.50 15.90 9.32
N MET A 203 3.00 14.86 8.66
CA MET A 203 1.96 13.98 9.21
C MET A 203 2.44 13.19 10.42
N SER A 204 3.64 12.60 10.39
CA SER A 204 4.18 11.85 11.54
C SER A 204 4.38 12.76 12.75
N GLU A 205 4.90 13.98 12.55
CA GLU A 205 5.01 15.00 13.61
C GLU A 205 3.65 15.35 14.24
N ILE A 206 2.59 15.51 13.43
CA ILE A 206 1.24 15.76 13.94
C ILE A 206 0.68 14.52 14.63
N ALA A 207 0.83 13.32 14.05
CA ALA A 207 0.31 12.07 14.60
C ALA A 207 0.87 11.76 16.00
N VAL A 208 2.17 11.97 16.19
CA VAL A 208 2.83 11.83 17.51
C VAL A 208 2.34 12.89 18.49
N ARG A 209 2.27 14.16 18.08
CA ARG A 209 1.83 15.27 18.94
C ARG A 209 0.38 15.09 19.41
N GLU A 210 -0.49 14.70 18.50
CA GLU A 210 -1.93 14.46 18.74
C GLU A 210 -2.21 13.12 19.42
N ASN A 211 -1.17 12.30 19.60
CA ASN A 211 -1.24 10.96 20.19
C ASN A 211 -2.41 10.14 19.61
N ILE A 212 -2.47 10.08 18.27
CA ILE A 212 -3.66 9.62 17.55
C ILE A 212 -4.03 8.16 17.85
N THR A 213 -3.05 7.36 18.29
CA THR A 213 -3.24 5.99 18.76
C THR A 213 -4.04 5.95 20.06
N ALA A 214 -3.64 6.72 21.08
CA ALA A 214 -4.32 6.71 22.36
C ALA A 214 -5.69 7.41 22.31
N THR A 215 -5.80 8.46 21.50
CA THR A 215 -7.04 9.25 21.36
C THR A 215 -8.06 8.62 20.41
N LYS A 216 -7.73 7.49 19.76
CA LYS A 216 -8.51 6.88 18.67
C LYS A 216 -8.94 7.93 17.66
N SER A 217 -7.96 8.58 17.03
CA SER A 217 -8.21 9.62 16.05
C SER A 217 -7.52 9.30 14.72
N VAL A 218 -8.01 9.92 13.64
CA VAL A 218 -7.40 9.87 12.32
C VAL A 218 -7.25 11.28 11.76
N LEU A 219 -6.14 11.52 11.05
CA LEU A 219 -5.79 12.81 10.49
C LEU A 219 -6.26 12.89 9.04
N VAL A 220 -7.38 13.56 8.82
CA VAL A 220 -7.99 13.79 7.51
C VAL A 220 -7.25 14.92 6.79
N TYR A 221 -7.06 14.75 5.49
CA TYR A 221 -6.50 15.77 4.60
C TYR A 221 -7.37 15.98 3.36
N ARG A 222 -7.15 17.09 2.65
CA ARG A 222 -7.89 17.42 1.42
C ARG A 222 -7.25 16.76 0.20
N ILE A 223 -8.07 16.55 -0.83
CA ILE A 223 -7.68 15.90 -2.08
C ILE A 223 -8.12 16.77 -3.25
N PHE A 224 -7.25 16.90 -4.24
CA PHE A 224 -7.49 17.74 -5.42
C PHE A 224 -7.16 16.99 -6.72
N GLU A 225 -7.83 17.37 -7.80
CA GLU A 225 -7.43 17.01 -9.15
C GLU A 225 -6.73 18.22 -9.78
N ILE A 226 -5.59 17.99 -10.41
CA ILE A 226 -4.75 19.02 -11.00
C ILE A 226 -4.69 18.79 -12.51
N ASP A 227 -4.83 19.84 -13.29
CA ASP A 227 -4.66 19.80 -14.74
C ASP A 227 -3.29 19.23 -15.12
N GLU A 228 -3.22 18.34 -16.12
CA GLU A 228 -1.98 17.67 -16.52
C GLU A 228 -0.91 18.63 -17.05
N SER A 229 -1.33 19.78 -17.61
CA SER A 229 -0.41 20.81 -18.09
C SER A 229 0.16 21.67 -16.95
N ALA A 230 -0.43 21.59 -15.75
CA ALA A 230 -0.02 22.38 -14.60
C ALA A 230 1.12 21.70 -13.85
N LYS A 231 2.00 22.52 -13.27
CA LYS A 231 3.03 22.05 -12.36
C LYS A 231 2.39 21.56 -11.07
N SER A 232 2.88 20.43 -10.54
CA SER A 232 2.44 19.91 -9.26
C SER A 232 2.58 20.93 -8.12
N PRO A 233 1.49 21.24 -7.39
CA PRO A 233 1.54 22.17 -6.28
C PRO A 233 2.31 21.57 -5.10
N LYS A 234 3.21 22.36 -4.49
CA LYS A 234 4.01 21.91 -3.37
C LYS A 234 3.41 22.28 -2.01
N ASN A 235 2.62 23.34 -1.96
CA ASN A 235 2.04 23.92 -0.74
C ASN A 235 0.69 24.58 -1.04
N LYS A 236 0.03 25.15 -0.01
CA LYS A 236 -1.29 25.78 -0.16
C LYS A 236 -1.27 27.02 -1.05
N THR A 237 -0.15 27.73 -1.14
CA THR A 237 -0.01 28.91 -2.01
C THR A 237 -0.06 28.51 -3.47
N ASP A 238 0.72 27.49 -3.86
CA ASP A 238 0.69 26.94 -5.23
C ASP A 238 -0.72 26.43 -5.56
N LEU A 239 -1.33 25.67 -4.65
CA LEU A 239 -2.67 25.13 -4.82
C LEU A 239 -3.72 26.23 -4.97
N ALA A 240 -3.67 27.28 -4.16
CA ALA A 240 -4.59 28.42 -4.23
C ALA A 240 -4.49 29.12 -5.60
N SER A 241 -3.28 29.28 -6.13
CA SER A 241 -3.06 29.83 -7.47
C SER A 241 -3.64 28.94 -8.58
N LEU A 242 -3.58 27.62 -8.42
CA LEU A 242 -4.18 26.69 -9.39
C LEU A 242 -5.71 26.71 -9.31
N LEU A 243 -6.27 26.79 -8.11
CA LEU A 243 -7.71 26.92 -7.90
C LEU A 243 -8.24 28.24 -8.50
N SER A 244 -7.55 29.36 -8.28
CA SER A 244 -7.97 30.67 -8.81
C SER A 244 -7.89 30.76 -10.33
N THR A 245 -7.11 29.88 -10.97
CA THR A 245 -6.96 29.80 -12.44
C THR A 245 -7.70 28.62 -13.05
N ASN A 246 -8.57 27.95 -12.29
CA ASN A 246 -9.33 26.75 -12.71
C ASN A 246 -8.46 25.57 -13.20
N LYS A 247 -7.19 25.54 -12.79
CA LYS A 247 -6.24 24.44 -13.05
C LYS A 247 -6.21 23.38 -11.95
N ALA A 248 -7.00 23.56 -10.90
CA ALA A 248 -7.24 22.59 -9.86
C ALA A 248 -8.74 22.57 -9.50
N VAL A 249 -9.23 21.42 -9.05
CA VAL A 249 -10.58 21.26 -8.49
C VAL A 249 -10.55 20.34 -7.28
N VAL A 250 -11.54 20.45 -6.40
CA VAL A 250 -11.73 19.46 -5.32
C VAL A 250 -12.01 18.10 -5.96
N PHE A 251 -11.37 17.06 -5.44
CA PHE A 251 -11.40 15.72 -6.02
C PHE A 251 -12.83 15.18 -6.21
N HIS A 252 -13.09 14.65 -7.42
CA HIS A 252 -14.38 14.18 -7.89
C HIS A 252 -15.57 15.16 -7.75
N ASP A 253 -15.37 16.46 -7.52
CA ASP A 253 -16.49 17.41 -7.33
C ASP A 253 -17.44 17.47 -8.54
N ARG A 254 -16.92 17.21 -9.75
CA ARG A 254 -17.70 17.20 -10.99
C ARG A 254 -18.61 15.98 -11.17
N PHE A 255 -18.31 14.83 -10.57
CA PHE A 255 -19.03 13.56 -10.83
C PHE A 255 -19.57 12.89 -9.55
N TYR A 256 -18.97 13.19 -8.41
CA TYR A 256 -19.33 12.63 -7.11
C TYR A 256 -19.49 13.73 -6.06
N LYS A 257 -20.39 14.67 -6.36
CA LYS A 257 -20.73 15.80 -5.49
C LYS A 257 -20.97 15.32 -4.06
N GLY A 258 -20.23 15.90 -3.12
CA GLY A 258 -20.34 15.61 -1.69
C GLY A 258 -19.50 14.43 -1.19
N GLY A 259 -19.08 13.51 -2.06
CA GLY A 259 -18.40 12.26 -1.69
C GLY A 259 -17.00 12.43 -1.09
N HIS A 260 -16.29 13.49 -1.47
CA HIS A 260 -15.01 13.87 -0.85
C HIS A 260 -15.03 15.30 -0.28
N SER A 261 -16.21 15.92 -0.21
CA SER A 261 -16.34 17.29 0.29
C SER A 261 -15.88 17.40 1.75
N ILE A 262 -15.15 18.47 2.06
CA ILE A 262 -14.76 18.82 3.43
C ILE A 262 -15.10 20.30 3.62
N PRO A 263 -15.90 20.68 4.64
CA PRO A 263 -16.31 22.07 4.88
C PRO A 263 -15.14 23.03 5.02
N ASP A 264 -15.39 24.34 4.88
CA ASP A 264 -14.44 25.41 5.21
C ASP A 264 -13.17 25.45 4.32
N LEU A 265 -13.30 25.20 3.01
CA LEU A 265 -12.17 25.23 2.06
C LEU A 265 -11.48 26.60 2.02
N ASP A 266 -12.23 27.69 1.86
CA ASP A 266 -11.66 29.03 1.77
C ASP A 266 -10.92 29.44 3.05
N LYS A 267 -11.47 29.05 4.21
CA LYS A 267 -10.82 29.27 5.51
C LYS A 267 -9.51 28.48 5.58
N TRP A 268 -9.53 27.22 5.18
CA TRP A 268 -8.36 26.34 5.15
C TRP A 268 -7.25 26.88 4.22
N LEU A 269 -7.61 27.39 3.03
CA LEU A 269 -6.66 28.00 2.10
C LEU A 269 -6.03 29.30 2.64
N LYS A 270 -6.81 30.11 3.38
CA LYS A 270 -6.36 31.40 3.95
C LYS A 270 -5.49 31.24 5.19
N ASN A 271 -5.61 30.13 5.93
CA ASN A 271 -4.75 29.86 7.08
C ASN A 271 -3.27 29.77 6.63
N LYS A 272 -2.37 30.39 7.38
CA LYS A 272 -0.92 30.29 7.11
C LYS A 272 -0.46 28.83 7.24
N ASP A 273 0.42 28.39 6.35
CA ASP A 273 1.06 27.07 6.45
C ASP A 273 1.73 26.91 7.83
N LYS A 274 1.63 25.71 8.41
CA LYS A 274 2.17 25.37 9.74
C LYS A 274 1.65 26.24 10.89
N SER A 275 0.42 26.74 10.79
CA SER A 275 -0.21 27.47 11.90
C SER A 275 -0.62 26.52 13.05
N GLY A 276 -0.47 27.01 14.28
CA GLY A 276 -0.97 26.32 15.49
C GLY A 276 -0.40 24.91 15.70
N ASP A 277 -1.27 23.99 16.12
CA ASP A 277 -0.96 22.57 16.37
C ASP A 277 -0.93 21.71 15.08
N GLY A 278 -1.28 22.30 13.94
CA GLY A 278 -1.41 21.62 12.64
C GLY A 278 -2.81 21.10 12.32
N ILE A 279 -3.81 21.35 13.19
CA ILE A 279 -5.20 20.90 13.01
C ILE A 279 -6.10 22.09 12.69
N ALA A 280 -6.69 22.09 11.49
CA ALA A 280 -7.66 23.11 11.07
C ALA A 280 -9.04 22.93 11.72
N LYS A 281 -9.47 21.67 11.92
CA LYS A 281 -10.79 21.35 12.49
C LYS A 281 -10.79 19.99 13.16
N ARG A 282 -11.20 19.94 14.43
CA ARG A 282 -11.39 18.69 15.19
C ARG A 282 -12.80 18.15 15.01
N ASN A 283 -12.95 16.85 15.23
CA ASN A 283 -14.22 16.13 15.27
C ASN A 283 -15.13 16.37 14.05
N LEU A 284 -14.62 16.13 12.85
CA LEU A 284 -15.46 16.11 11.65
C LEU A 284 -16.54 15.04 11.78
N SER A 285 -17.80 15.44 11.65
CA SER A 285 -18.92 14.52 11.74
C SER A 285 -19.09 13.69 10.46
N MET A 286 -19.20 12.38 10.63
CA MET A 286 -19.64 11.44 9.60
C MET A 286 -21.15 11.24 9.55
N LYS A 287 -21.89 11.80 10.52
CA LYS A 287 -23.34 11.62 10.65
C LYS A 287 -24.04 12.06 9.37
N ALA A 288 -24.97 11.24 8.89
CA ALA A 288 -25.71 11.44 7.64
C ALA A 288 -24.86 11.50 6.35
N ARG A 289 -23.56 11.17 6.40
CA ARG A 289 -22.66 11.19 5.23
C ARG A 289 -22.24 9.79 4.81
N SER A 290 -23.19 8.92 4.48
CA SER A 290 -22.93 7.51 4.12
C SER A 290 -22.03 7.34 2.90
N SER A 291 -22.03 8.34 2.02
CA SER A 291 -21.23 8.38 0.80
C SER A 291 -19.88 9.07 0.96
N TRP A 292 -19.59 9.63 2.13
CA TRP A 292 -18.36 10.38 2.33
C TRP A 292 -17.17 9.46 2.56
N GLU A 293 -16.13 9.67 1.77
CA GLU A 293 -14.89 8.90 1.80
C GLU A 293 -13.68 9.83 2.00
N PRO A 294 -13.49 10.34 3.24
CA PRO A 294 -12.26 11.05 3.57
C PRO A 294 -11.07 10.11 3.47
N GLN A 295 -9.94 10.66 3.01
CA GLN A 295 -8.64 10.00 3.12
C GLN A 295 -7.92 10.56 4.35
N PHE A 296 -7.12 9.71 5.01
CA PHE A 296 -6.55 10.03 6.31
C PHE A 296 -5.24 9.28 6.55
N VAL A 297 -4.45 9.82 7.49
CA VAL A 297 -3.42 9.07 8.21
C VAL A 297 -4.05 8.49 9.48
N SER A 298 -3.73 7.26 9.82
CA SER A 298 -4.25 6.58 11.00
C SER A 298 -3.17 5.78 11.73
N PRO A 299 -3.41 5.37 12.99
CA PRO A 299 -2.69 4.25 13.58
C PRO A 299 -2.78 3.01 12.67
N SER A 300 -1.75 2.17 12.69
CA SER A 300 -1.74 0.89 12.00
C SER A 300 -2.64 -0.16 12.66
N SER A 301 -3.23 0.16 13.81
CA SER A 301 -4.14 -0.70 14.59
C SER A 301 -5.63 -0.50 14.28
N ILE A 302 -5.99 0.35 13.32
CA ILE A 302 -7.39 0.52 12.88
C ILE A 302 -8.00 -0.81 12.39
N PRO A 303 -9.33 -0.96 12.26
CA PRO A 303 -9.92 -2.13 11.63
C PRO A 303 -9.36 -2.38 10.22
N TYR A 304 -9.29 -3.64 9.79
CA TYR A 304 -8.91 -3.98 8.41
C TYR A 304 -10.06 -3.68 7.44
N HIS A 305 -9.75 -3.57 6.14
CA HIS A 305 -10.80 -3.47 5.12
C HIS A 305 -11.60 -4.78 5.07
N ASP A 306 -12.92 -4.66 4.93
CA ASP A 306 -13.78 -5.83 4.77
C ASP A 306 -13.64 -6.39 3.34
N GLU A 307 -12.96 -7.52 3.22
CA GLU A 307 -12.61 -8.16 1.94
C GLU A 307 -13.84 -8.72 1.18
N GLN A 308 -15.01 -8.76 1.82
CA GLN A 308 -16.25 -9.15 1.15
C GLN A 308 -16.74 -8.07 0.20
N PHE A 309 -16.44 -6.79 0.48
CA PHE A 309 -16.83 -5.68 -0.39
C PHE A 309 -16.10 -5.78 -1.73
N PRO A 310 -16.85 -5.79 -2.85
CA PRO A 310 -16.25 -5.92 -4.17
C PRO A 310 -15.68 -4.59 -4.66
N TYR A 311 -14.66 -4.68 -5.52
CA TYR A 311 -14.03 -3.53 -6.14
C TYR A 311 -15.02 -2.63 -6.88
N MET A 312 -14.82 -1.31 -6.76
CA MET A 312 -15.62 -0.23 -7.32
C MET A 312 -17.03 -0.03 -6.71
N ILE A 313 -17.40 -0.73 -5.63
CA ILE A 313 -18.64 -0.47 -4.89
C ILE A 313 -18.36 -0.44 -3.39
N ARG A 314 -18.11 0.77 -2.86
CA ARG A 314 -17.92 1.03 -1.43
C ARG A 314 -16.79 0.21 -0.79
N ASP A 315 -15.88 -0.33 -1.58
CA ASP A 315 -14.76 -1.15 -1.13
C ASP A 315 -13.83 -0.36 -0.20
N ASN A 316 -13.62 0.92 -0.48
CA ASN A 316 -12.85 1.81 0.40
C ASN A 316 -13.72 2.49 1.47
N THR A 317 -14.98 2.78 1.14
CA THR A 317 -15.95 3.45 2.04
C THR A 317 -16.28 2.59 3.27
N CYS A 318 -16.31 1.25 3.14
CA CYS A 318 -16.66 0.35 4.24
C CYS A 318 -15.75 0.52 5.47
N LEU A 319 -14.45 0.78 5.26
CA LEU A 319 -13.53 1.07 6.36
C LEU A 319 -13.89 2.36 7.10
N ARG A 320 -14.36 3.40 6.39
CA ARG A 320 -14.76 4.67 7.00
C ARG A 320 -15.99 4.48 7.88
N TRP A 321 -16.94 3.68 7.42
CA TRP A 321 -18.09 3.28 8.22
C TRP A 321 -17.66 2.55 9.49
N GLU A 322 -16.73 1.60 9.38
CA GLU A 322 -16.25 0.83 10.52
C GLU A 322 -15.44 1.70 11.50
N LEU A 323 -14.60 2.62 11.01
CA LEU A 323 -13.90 3.59 11.86
C LEU A 323 -14.87 4.45 12.68
N CYS A 324 -15.91 4.97 12.04
CA CYS A 324 -16.97 5.69 12.76
C CYS A 324 -17.57 4.81 13.85
N ARG A 325 -17.95 3.57 13.51
CA ARG A 325 -18.58 2.66 14.47
C ARG A 325 -17.64 2.27 15.60
N ALA A 326 -16.34 2.16 15.33
CA ALA A 326 -15.30 1.90 16.33
C ALA A 326 -14.96 3.13 17.20
N GLY A 327 -15.64 4.27 17.00
CA GLY A 327 -15.51 5.47 17.81
C GLY A 327 -14.29 6.33 17.45
N PHE A 328 -13.77 6.24 16.23
CA PHE A 328 -12.65 7.07 15.81
C PHE A 328 -13.08 8.51 15.50
N SER A 329 -12.32 9.48 16.02
CA SER A 329 -12.52 10.89 15.73
C SER A 329 -11.73 11.34 14.49
N LEU A 330 -12.33 12.17 13.64
CA LEU A 330 -11.69 12.67 12.42
C LEU A 330 -11.20 14.10 12.63
N HIS A 331 -9.93 14.38 12.37
CA HIS A 331 -9.32 15.70 12.54
C HIS A 331 -8.73 16.20 11.22
N LEU A 332 -9.17 17.35 10.72
CA LEU A 332 -8.67 17.95 9.50
C LEU A 332 -7.32 18.63 9.73
N VAL A 333 -6.31 18.21 8.98
CA VAL A 333 -4.97 18.84 8.97
C VAL A 333 -4.98 20.15 8.18
N ASP A 334 -4.22 21.14 8.64
CA ASP A 334 -4.28 22.52 8.13
C ASP A 334 -3.44 22.80 6.87
N ASP A 335 -2.32 22.10 6.67
CA ASP A 335 -1.30 22.50 5.68
C ASP A 335 -0.88 21.39 4.71
N LEU A 336 -1.60 20.26 4.71
CA LEU A 336 -1.27 19.09 3.91
C LEU A 336 -2.43 18.64 3.03
N PHE A 337 -2.11 18.19 1.83
CA PHE A 337 -3.08 17.69 0.87
C PHE A 337 -2.47 16.64 -0.06
N MET A 338 -3.36 15.81 -0.60
CA MET A 338 -3.09 14.87 -1.68
C MET A 338 -3.60 15.46 -3.00
N PHE A 339 -3.02 15.06 -4.11
CA PHE A 339 -3.53 15.41 -5.42
C PHE A 339 -3.31 14.30 -6.46
N HIS A 340 -4.12 14.34 -7.50
CA HIS A 340 -4.03 13.49 -8.68
C HIS A 340 -3.81 14.36 -9.93
N ARG A 341 -2.96 13.93 -10.88
CA ARG A 341 -2.81 14.62 -12.17
C ARG A 341 -3.85 14.11 -13.16
N GLY A 342 -4.50 15.01 -13.87
CA GLY A 342 -5.65 14.69 -14.70
C GLY A 342 -6.95 14.95 -13.95
N ILE A 343 -7.76 15.83 -14.54
CA ILE A 343 -9.13 16.07 -14.13
C ILE A 343 -9.96 15.00 -14.83
N LYS A 344 -10.53 14.06 -14.06
CA LYS A 344 -11.30 12.95 -14.63
C LYS A 344 -12.46 13.52 -15.44
N THR A 345 -12.80 12.88 -16.56
CA THR A 345 -13.92 13.28 -17.43
C THR A 345 -14.96 12.16 -17.51
N ALA A 346 -16.16 12.46 -18.02
CA ALA A 346 -17.29 11.52 -18.07
C ALA A 346 -17.03 10.24 -18.90
N LYS A 347 -15.91 10.15 -19.62
CA LYS A 347 -15.61 9.06 -20.56
C LYS A 347 -15.48 7.68 -19.90
N ASP A 348 -15.13 7.63 -18.61
CA ASP A 348 -14.91 6.36 -17.90
C ASP A 348 -16.18 5.80 -17.21
N VAL A 349 -17.26 6.58 -17.17
CA VAL A 349 -18.48 6.23 -16.41
C VAL A 349 -19.13 4.94 -16.90
N GLY A 350 -19.10 4.67 -18.21
CA GLY A 350 -19.73 3.49 -18.82
C GLY A 350 -19.12 2.18 -18.32
N LYS A 351 -17.78 2.08 -18.32
CA LYS A 351 -17.06 0.89 -17.88
C LYS A 351 -17.21 0.66 -16.37
N THR A 352 -17.14 1.73 -15.58
CA THR A 352 -17.40 1.65 -14.13
C THR A 352 -18.78 1.08 -13.84
N LYS A 353 -19.83 1.56 -14.52
CA LYS A 353 -21.20 1.04 -14.33
C LYS A 353 -21.32 -0.45 -14.66
N GLN A 354 -20.64 -0.93 -15.69
CA GLN A 354 -20.63 -2.36 -16.04
C GLN A 354 -19.97 -3.20 -14.94
N VAL A 355 -18.80 -2.80 -14.45
CA VAL A 355 -18.11 -3.46 -13.33
C VAL A 355 -18.98 -3.47 -12.07
N GLN A 356 -19.62 -2.34 -11.75
CA GLN A 356 -20.54 -2.23 -10.61
C GLN A 356 -21.77 -3.14 -10.78
N SER A 357 -22.28 -3.29 -12.00
CA SER A 357 -23.39 -4.21 -12.29
C SER A 357 -22.97 -5.66 -12.02
N THR A 358 -21.80 -6.08 -12.50
CA THR A 358 -21.24 -7.42 -12.25
C THR A 358 -21.07 -7.69 -10.75
N ASN A 359 -20.65 -6.69 -9.98
CA ASN A 359 -20.40 -6.81 -8.54
C ASN A 359 -21.62 -6.58 -7.65
N LYS A 360 -22.79 -6.23 -8.21
CA LYS A 360 -23.98 -5.84 -7.45
C LYS A 360 -24.41 -6.88 -6.42
N ASN A 361 -24.51 -8.16 -6.80
CA ASN A 361 -24.98 -9.21 -5.89
C ASN A 361 -23.98 -9.47 -4.75
N ARG A 362 -22.67 -9.46 -5.04
CA ARG A 362 -21.62 -9.59 -4.02
C ARG A 362 -21.67 -8.43 -3.03
N PHE A 363 -21.86 -7.21 -3.54
CA PHE A 363 -21.99 -6.02 -2.70
C PHE A 363 -23.18 -6.10 -1.74
N HIS A 364 -24.38 -6.51 -2.19
CA HIS A 364 -25.55 -6.60 -1.32
C HIS A 364 -25.36 -7.63 -0.19
N ARG A 365 -24.71 -8.76 -0.48
CA ARG A 365 -24.35 -9.75 0.55
C ARG A 365 -23.34 -9.18 1.54
N ALA A 366 -22.28 -8.55 1.06
CA ALA A 366 -21.26 -7.91 1.90
C ALA A 366 -21.88 -6.83 2.80
N LEU A 367 -22.73 -5.95 2.25
CA LEU A 367 -23.39 -4.89 3.01
C LEU A 367 -24.32 -5.45 4.11
N THR A 368 -25.03 -6.55 3.82
CA THR A 368 -25.91 -7.21 4.80
C THR A 368 -25.10 -7.82 5.95
N ALA A 369 -24.03 -8.55 5.62
CA ALA A 369 -23.12 -9.12 6.62
C ALA A 369 -22.45 -8.01 7.45
N PHE A 370 -21.99 -6.95 6.80
CA PHE A 370 -21.37 -5.80 7.44
C PHE A 370 -22.32 -5.09 8.42
N LYS A 371 -23.57 -4.82 8.01
CA LYS A 371 -24.59 -4.24 8.90
C LYS A 371 -24.78 -5.06 10.17
N LYS A 372 -24.95 -6.38 10.00
CA LYS A 372 -25.11 -7.31 11.13
C LYS A 372 -23.90 -7.28 12.06
N ARG A 373 -22.69 -7.30 11.49
CA ARG A 373 -21.43 -7.25 12.25
C ARG A 373 -21.29 -5.93 13.00
N MET A 374 -21.50 -4.78 12.35
CA MET A 374 -21.39 -3.46 12.98
C MET A 374 -22.39 -3.26 14.11
N ASP A 375 -23.63 -3.72 13.95
CA ASP A 375 -24.66 -3.61 14.99
C ASP A 375 -24.37 -4.53 16.18
N ALA A 376 -23.75 -5.69 15.97
CA ALA A 376 -23.33 -6.58 17.04
C ALA A 376 -22.05 -6.07 17.75
N THR A 377 -21.05 -5.62 17.00
CA THR A 377 -19.74 -5.23 17.55
C THR A 377 -19.75 -3.82 18.16
N TYR A 378 -20.50 -2.88 17.57
CA TYR A 378 -20.51 -1.47 17.97
C TYR A 378 -21.94 -0.93 18.12
N PRO A 379 -22.75 -1.45 19.06
CA PRO A 379 -24.14 -1.04 19.20
C PRO A 379 -24.31 0.43 19.61
N SER A 380 -23.39 0.98 20.41
CA SER A 380 -23.51 2.33 20.98
C SER A 380 -23.36 3.47 19.96
N THR A 381 -22.62 3.26 18.88
CA THR A 381 -22.32 4.29 17.87
C THR A 381 -23.30 4.29 16.69
N LYS A 382 -24.35 3.46 16.74
CA LYS A 382 -25.30 3.25 15.64
C LYS A 382 -26.00 4.55 15.18
N GLU A 383 -26.41 5.39 16.13
CA GLU A 383 -27.15 6.63 15.87
C GLU A 383 -26.24 7.83 15.56
N GLU A 384 -24.94 7.70 15.85
CA GLU A 384 -23.92 8.73 15.60
C GLU A 384 -23.28 8.57 14.21
N CYS A 385 -23.26 7.34 13.71
CA CYS A 385 -22.67 6.99 12.43
C CYS A 385 -23.69 6.95 11.28
N PRO A 386 -23.23 7.14 10.04
CA PRO A 386 -24.13 7.14 8.90
C PRO A 386 -24.77 5.77 8.66
N THR A 387 -26.02 5.76 8.20
CA THR A 387 -26.67 4.54 7.72
C THR A 387 -25.94 4.00 6.49
N PHE A 388 -25.52 2.74 6.52
CA PHE A 388 -24.82 2.12 5.39
C PHE A 388 -25.78 1.88 4.22
N ARG A 389 -25.47 2.46 3.06
CA ARG A 389 -26.31 2.44 1.85
C ARG A 389 -25.44 2.12 0.62
N ALA A 390 -26.11 1.68 -0.44
CA ALA A 390 -25.50 1.48 -1.75
C ALA A 390 -24.82 2.74 -2.28
#